data_AF-A0A9P4H4C4-F1
#
_entry.id   AF-A0A9P4H4C4-F1
#
_cell.length_a   1.000
_cell.length_b   1.000
_cell.length_c   1.000
_cell.angle_alpha   90.00
_cell.angle_beta   90.00
_cell.angle_gamma   90.00
#
_symmetry.space_group_name_H-M   'P 1'
#
loop_
_entity.id
_entity.type
_entity.pdbx_description
1 polymer ?
#
loop_
_entity_poly.entity_id
_entity_poly.type
_entity_poly.pdbx_seq_one_letter_code
_entity_poly.pdbx_strand_id
1 'polypeptide(L)'
;MWERTDEAYQCLSYTWALPFSESVLDNRTSETGNNITVGSAVSNEITVNGARLNVGANLYHFLEKYTDMPIWIDAICINQEDDLEKSSQVERMADVHAGADAMLLWLGD
;
A
#
# COMPACT_ATOMS: atom_id res chain seq x y z
N MET A 1 -0.11 15.11 -4.59
CA MET A 1 1.34 15.02 -4.37
C MET A 1 1.67 15.60 -3.00
N TRP A 2 2.51 14.94 -2.21
CA TRP A 2 2.85 15.36 -0.84
C TRP A 2 3.95 16.43 -0.80
N GLU A 3 3.78 17.39 0.10
CA GLU A 3 4.77 18.39 0.49
C GLU A 3 4.95 18.35 2.01
N ARG A 4 6.18 18.49 2.50
CA ARG A 4 6.47 18.46 3.94
C ARG A 4 5.76 19.61 4.65
N THR A 5 4.96 19.28 5.66
CA THR A 5 4.37 20.24 6.59
C THR A 5 5.21 20.34 7.86
N ASP A 6 5.03 21.40 8.64
CA ASP A 6 5.63 21.55 9.98
C ASP A 6 4.89 20.73 11.06
N GLU A 7 3.88 19.95 10.67
CA GLU A 7 3.08 19.14 11.58
C GLU A 7 3.72 17.77 11.83
N ALA A 8 3.49 17.23 13.03
CA ALA A 8 3.88 15.88 13.41
C ALA A 8 3.22 14.84 12.50
N TYR A 9 4.01 13.91 11.96
CA TYR A 9 3.53 12.79 11.17
C TYR A 9 4.37 11.54 11.41
N GLN A 10 3.81 10.39 11.06
CA GLN A 10 4.48 9.09 11.14
C GLN A 10 4.74 8.54 9.73
N CYS A 11 5.70 7.65 9.58
CA CYS A 11 5.91 6.91 8.33
C CYS A 11 5.48 5.44 8.50
N LEU A 12 4.91 4.85 7.44
CA LEU A 12 4.59 3.43 7.41
C LEU A 12 5.71 2.63 6.72
N SER A 13 6.17 1.55 7.34
CA SER A 13 6.88 0.45 6.67
C SER A 13 6.00 -0.78 6.68
N TYR A 14 5.74 -1.29 5.48
CA TYR A 14 4.86 -2.43 5.27
C TYR A 14 5.32 -3.22 4.04
N THR A 15 4.80 -4.43 3.89
CA THR A 15 5.01 -5.23 2.70
C THR A 15 3.92 -4.95 1.67
N TRP A 16 4.32 -4.74 0.41
CA TRP A 16 3.39 -4.49 -0.69
C TRP A 16 2.45 -5.68 -0.98
N ALA A 17 2.89 -6.89 -0.63
CA ALA A 17 2.11 -8.13 -0.71
C ALA A 17 1.80 -8.67 0.70
N LEU A 18 0.71 -9.43 0.83
CA LEU A 18 0.49 -10.28 1.99
C LEU A 18 1.54 -11.42 1.94
N PRO A 19 2.27 -11.72 3.03
CA PRO A 19 3.18 -12.86 3.08
C PRO A 19 2.44 -14.21 2.94
N PHE A 20 1.12 -14.22 3.16
CA PHE A 20 0.26 -15.37 3.01
C PHE A 20 -0.68 -15.16 1.82
N SER A 21 -0.16 -15.42 0.61
CA SER A 21 -1.01 -15.81 -0.51
C SER A 21 -1.72 -17.10 -0.07
N GLU A 22 -2.99 -17.03 0.30
CA GLU A 22 -3.83 -18.21 0.49
C GLU A 22 -4.10 -18.82 -0.89
N SER A 23 -3.09 -19.50 -1.41
CA SER A 23 -3.15 -20.35 -2.59
C SER A 23 -3.06 -21.80 -2.15
N VAL A 24 -3.91 -22.24 -1.21
CA VAL A 24 -4.03 -23.66 -0.86
C VAL A 24 -5.48 -24.00 -0.44
N LEU A 25 -6.30 -24.38 -1.42
CA LEU A 25 -7.50 -25.24 -1.42
C LEU A 25 -8.45 -24.69 -2.50
N ASP A 26 -8.46 -25.24 -3.71
CA ASP A 26 -9.14 -26.52 -3.94
C ASP A 26 -8.44 -27.35 -5.03
N ASN A 27 -7.62 -28.32 -4.60
CA ASN A 27 -7.14 -29.40 -5.45
C ASN A 27 -8.09 -30.59 -5.32
N ARG A 28 -9.24 -30.52 -6.01
CA ARG A 28 -9.94 -31.72 -6.48
C ARG A 28 -9.99 -31.68 -8.01
N THR A 29 -8.98 -32.32 -8.59
CA THR A 29 -8.87 -32.66 -10.01
C THR A 29 -10.18 -33.22 -10.58
N SER A 30 -10.64 -32.61 -11.66
CA SER A 30 -11.19 -33.35 -12.80
C SER A 30 -10.49 -32.81 -14.04
N GLU A 31 -9.79 -33.71 -14.69
CA GLU A 31 -8.69 -33.46 -15.62
C GLU A 31 -9.16 -32.77 -16.91
N THR A 32 -8.24 -32.00 -17.51
CA THR A 32 -8.21 -31.51 -18.90
C THR A 32 -8.56 -30.03 -19.10
N GLY A 33 -7.52 -29.21 -19.30
CA GLY A 33 -7.60 -27.90 -19.97
C GLY A 33 -7.22 -26.73 -19.07
N ASN A 34 -5.94 -26.36 -19.09
CA ASN A 34 -5.32 -25.30 -18.28
C ASN A 34 -6.06 -23.95 -18.38
N ASN A 35 -6.91 -23.67 -17.40
CA ASN A 35 -7.51 -22.38 -17.14
C ASN A 35 -7.00 -21.88 -15.78
N ILE A 36 -5.88 -21.16 -15.85
CA ILE A 36 -5.40 -20.26 -14.79
C ILE A 36 -6.56 -19.33 -14.46
N THR A 37 -7.29 -19.63 -13.40
CA THR A 37 -8.29 -18.69 -12.86
C THR A 37 -7.49 -17.68 -12.07
N VAL A 38 -7.13 -16.61 -12.76
CA VAL A 38 -6.68 -15.34 -12.20
C VAL A 38 -7.46 -15.09 -10.91
N GLY A 39 -6.74 -15.04 -9.78
CA GLY A 39 -7.30 -14.73 -8.48
C GLY A 39 -8.22 -13.52 -8.65
N SER A 40 -9.49 -13.68 -8.28
CA SER A 40 -10.48 -12.60 -8.38
C SER A 40 -9.88 -11.37 -7.71
N ALA A 41 -9.49 -10.40 -8.53
CA ALA A 41 -8.89 -9.17 -8.10
C ALA A 41 -9.95 -8.39 -7.35
N VAL A 42 -10.07 -8.63 -6.04
CA VAL A 42 -10.81 -7.75 -5.15
C VAL A 42 -10.05 -6.43 -5.17
N SER A 43 -10.51 -5.49 -5.99
CA SER A 43 -9.96 -4.15 -6.05
C SER A 43 -10.27 -3.46 -4.73
N ASN A 44 -9.24 -3.20 -3.92
CA ASN A 44 -9.40 -2.43 -2.68
C ASN A 44 -9.22 -0.95 -3.03
N GLU A 45 -10.35 -0.29 -3.34
CA GLU A 45 -10.39 1.13 -3.70
C GLU A 45 -10.55 1.99 -2.43
N ILE A 46 -9.73 3.04 -2.33
CA ILE A 46 -9.86 4.09 -1.32
C ILE A 46 -10.08 5.45 -1.99
N THR A 47 -10.63 6.40 -1.23
CA THR A 47 -10.76 7.79 -1.69
C THR A 47 -9.74 8.67 -0.98
N VAL A 48 -8.88 9.35 -1.75
CA VAL A 48 -7.86 10.27 -1.27
C VAL A 48 -8.11 11.64 -1.89
N ASN A 49 -8.44 12.65 -1.09
CA ASN A 49 -8.76 14.00 -1.57
C ASN A 49 -9.80 14.06 -2.70
N GLY A 50 -10.77 13.14 -2.68
CA GLY A 50 -11.83 13.03 -3.71
C GLY A 50 -11.42 12.23 -4.96
N ALA A 51 -10.17 11.81 -5.09
CA ALA A 51 -9.72 10.90 -6.13
C ALA A 51 -9.78 9.44 -5.65
N ARG A 52 -10.04 8.51 -6.58
CA ARG A 52 -10.07 7.07 -6.31
C ARG A 52 -8.68 6.48 -6.55
N LEU A 53 -8.21 5.67 -5.61
CA LEU A 53 -6.91 5.02 -5.68
C LEU A 53 -7.07 3.54 -5.32
N ASN A 54 -6.48 2.66 -6.12
CA ASN A 54 -6.41 1.24 -5.81
C ASN A 54 -5.17 0.96 -4.95
N VAL A 55 -5.38 0.30 -3.83
CA VAL A 55 -4.31 -0.12 -2.91
C VAL A 55 -4.28 -1.64 -2.74
N GLY A 56 -3.13 -2.19 -2.34
CA GLY A 56 -3.02 -3.60 -2.01
C GLY A 56 -3.82 -3.96 -0.75
N ALA A 57 -4.30 -5.21 -0.65
CA ALA A 57 -5.09 -5.68 0.49
C ALA A 57 -4.42 -5.42 1.85
N ASN A 58 -3.09 -5.58 1.91
CA ASN A 58 -2.34 -5.32 3.14
C ASN A 58 -2.46 -3.86 3.61
N LEU A 59 -2.32 -2.92 2.68
CA LEU A 59 -2.45 -1.49 2.98
C LEU A 59 -3.91 -1.12 3.27
N TYR A 60 -4.87 -1.72 2.57
CA TYR A 60 -6.28 -1.52 2.83
C TYR A 60 -6.65 -1.89 4.27
N HIS A 61 -6.23 -3.07 4.75
CA HIS A 61 -6.47 -3.50 6.13
C HIS A 61 -5.78 -2.61 7.17
N PHE A 62 -4.58 -2.10 6.85
CA PHE A 62 -3.92 -1.12 7.71
C PHE A 62 -4.77 0.15 7.85
N LEU A 63 -5.26 0.70 6.74
CA LEU A 63 -6.07 1.93 6.73
C LEU A 63 -7.41 1.78 7.44
N GLU A 64 -8.01 0.57 7.47
CA GLU A 64 -9.21 0.30 8.26
C GLU A 64 -8.96 0.37 9.77
N LYS A 65 -7.74 0.05 10.23
CA LYS A 65 -7.39 -0.02 11.65
C LYS A 65 -6.72 1.25 12.19
N TYR A 66 -6.01 1.99 11.34
CA TYR A 66 -5.18 3.11 11.75
C TYR A 66 -5.59 4.41 11.03
N THR A 67 -6.37 5.25 11.71
CA THR A 67 -6.90 6.51 11.17
C THR A 67 -6.68 7.72 12.08
N ASP A 68 -6.11 7.53 13.27
CA ASP A 68 -6.07 8.55 14.32
C ASP A 68 -4.93 9.58 14.18
N MET A 69 -3.95 9.36 13.30
CA MET A 69 -2.80 10.25 13.11
C MET A 69 -2.43 10.44 11.64
N PRO A 70 -1.78 11.56 11.28
CA PRO A 70 -1.18 11.75 9.96
C PRO A 70 -0.07 10.74 9.71
N ILE A 71 -0.22 9.93 8.66
CA ILE A 71 0.76 8.91 8.28
C ILE A 71 1.15 9.14 6.82
N TRP A 72 2.46 9.22 6.57
CA TRP A 72 3.03 9.18 5.25
C TRP A 72 3.15 7.73 4.77
N ILE A 73 2.55 7.46 3.61
CA ILE A 73 2.48 6.14 2.98
C ILE A 73 2.91 6.34 1.53
N ASP A 74 4.03 5.74 1.13
CA ASP A 74 4.65 5.96 -0.19
C ASP A 74 3.66 5.68 -1.34
N ALA A 75 2.89 4.59 -1.27
CA ALA A 75 1.89 4.23 -2.29
C ALA A 75 0.75 5.26 -2.46
N ILE A 76 0.55 6.16 -1.49
CA ILE A 76 -0.50 7.19 -1.51
C ILE A 76 0.09 8.59 -1.73
N CYS A 77 1.17 8.90 -1.02
CA CYS A 77 1.77 10.24 -1.01
C CYS A 77 2.59 10.54 -2.26
N ILE A 78 3.11 9.51 -2.92
CA ILE A 78 3.84 9.60 -4.19
C ILE A 78 2.87 9.31 -5.32
N ASN A 79 2.81 10.18 -6.32
CA ASN A 79 2.07 9.89 -7.54
C ASN A 79 2.73 8.73 -8.29
N GLN A 80 2.03 7.60 -8.33
CA GLN A 80 2.54 6.39 -8.94
C GLN A 80 2.52 6.42 -10.48
N GLU A 81 1.81 7.39 -11.08
CA GLU A 81 1.67 7.52 -12.54
C GLU A 81 2.67 8.51 -13.17
N ASP A 82 3.36 9.31 -12.36
CA ASP A 82 4.39 10.25 -12.83
C ASP A 82 5.78 9.75 -12.42
N ASP A 83 6.50 9.15 -13.37
CA ASP A 83 7.84 8.61 -13.14
C ASP A 83 8.87 9.67 -12.72
N LEU A 84 8.72 10.91 -13.18
CA LEU A 84 9.63 12.00 -12.84
C LEU A 84 9.39 12.43 -11.38
N GLU A 85 8.13 12.61 -11.02
CA GLU A 85 7.71 12.87 -9.64
C GLU A 85 8.19 11.77 -8.70
N LYS A 86 7.87 10.53 -9.07
CA LYS A 86 8.20 9.34 -8.30
C LYS A 86 9.69 9.23 -8.05
N SER A 87 10.51 9.43 -9.08
CA SER A 87 11.96 9.42 -8.93
C SER A 87 12.44 10.50 -7.95
N SER A 88 11.92 11.72 -8.08
CA SER A 88 12.26 12.83 -7.17
C SER A 88 11.81 12.56 -5.72
N GLN A 89 10.64 11.96 -5.51
CA GLN A 89 10.15 11.61 -4.18
C GLN A 89 10.94 10.46 -3.56
N VAL A 90 11.32 9.45 -4.34
CA VAL A 90 12.17 8.35 -3.89
C VAL A 90 13.54 8.85 -3.46
N GLU A 91 14.14 9.79 -4.18
CA GLU A 91 15.41 10.44 -3.77
C GLU A 91 15.27 11.16 -2.42
N ARG A 92 14.10 11.73 -2.14
CA ARG A 92 13.80 12.46 -0.88
C ARG A 92 13.30 11.57 0.25
N MET A 93 13.11 10.27 0.01
CA MET A 93 12.53 9.34 0.98
C MET A 93 13.32 9.32 2.29
N ALA A 94 14.66 9.38 2.22
CA ALA A 94 15.49 9.45 3.42
C ALA A 94 15.16 10.65 4.32
N ASP A 95 14.92 11.83 3.74
CA ASP A 95 14.60 13.06 4.48
C ASP A 95 13.18 13.03 5.05
N VAL A 96 12.24 12.37 4.36
CA VAL A 96 10.89 12.13 4.85
C VAL A 96 10.92 11.20 6.05
N HIS A 97 11.56 10.04 5.92
CA HIS A 97 11.68 9.09 7.03
C HIS A 97 12.43 9.68 8.23
N ALA A 98 13.49 10.47 7.99
CA ALA A 98 14.23 11.14 9.05
C ALA A 98 13.42 12.26 9.74
N GLY A 99 12.41 12.80 9.06
CA GLY A 99 11.54 13.85 9.58
C GLY A 99 10.29 13.35 10.29
N ALA A 100 10.04 12.04 10.30
CA ALA A 100 8.87 11.46 10.95
C ALA A 100 9.09 11.28 12.46
N ASP A 101 8.04 11.50 13.25
CA ASP A 101 8.08 11.33 14.71
C ASP A 101 8.23 9.86 15.11
N ALA A 102 7.68 8.97 14.29
CA ALA A 102 7.77 7.54 14.48
C ALA A 102 7.63 6.78 13.15
N MET A 103 8.15 5.55 13.19
CA MET A 103 7.98 4.56 12.13
C MET A 103 6.99 3.50 12.59
N LEU A 104 5.87 3.38 11.89
CA LEU A 104 4.89 2.31 12.09
C LEU A 104 5.32 1.11 11.25
N LEU A 105 5.45 -0.06 11.87
CA LEU A 105 5.72 -1.31 11.17
C LEU A 105 4.43 -2.13 11.06
N TRP A 106 4.06 -2.52 9.85
CA TRP A 106 2.88 -3.32 9.58
C TRP A 106 3.21 -4.53 8.71
N LEU A 107 2.95 -5.73 9.24
CA LEU A 107 3.24 -7.00 8.57
C LEU A 107 2.00 -7.69 8.01
N GLY A 108 0.83 -7.06 8.13
CA GLY A 108 -0.47 -7.69 7.92
C GLY A 108 -1.12 -8.13 9.23
N ASP A 109 -2.37 -8.54 9.11
CA ASP A 109 -3.12 -9.22 10.17
C ASP A 109 -2.93 -10.74 10.10
#